data_AF-A0AAF0CNB2-F1
#
_entry.id   AF-A0AAF0CNB2-F1
#
_cell.length_a   1.000
_cell.length_b   1.000
_cell.length_c   1.000
_cell.angle_alpha   90.00
_cell.angle_beta   90.00
_cell.angle_gamma   90.00
#
_symmetry.space_group_name_H-M   'P 1'
#
loop_
_entity.id
_entity.type
_entity.pdbx_description
1 polymer ?
#
loop_
_entity_poly.entity_id
_entity_poly.type
_entity_poly.pdbx_seq_one_letter_code
_entity_poly.pdbx_strand_id
1 'polypeptide(L)'
;MNDSTENLDDLWELSELEQRIATRPTAEDMERLADKYDQLGWDKEADKLRERAAETKQNPHNQESVRLVGSFTPIVLVELLRVLHLTGKTGELLLESANGMTAAVTVSDGVLVDAQAADEPPGMPALRHVLTMPGGRYQFLPGTMRAAFQSLPADSAALLMQLSEEFVEE
;
A
#
# COMPACT_ATOMS: atom_id res chain seq x y z
N MET A 1 5.79 48.78 10.98
CA MET A 1 6.41 47.74 11.84
C MET A 1 5.35 46.68 12.08
N ASN A 2 5.13 45.77 11.12
CA ASN A 2 4.17 44.67 11.25
C ASN A 2 4.59 43.45 10.39
N ASP A 3 5.85 43.36 9.95
CA ASP A 3 6.27 42.43 8.88
C ASP A 3 6.91 41.11 9.38
N SER A 4 7.09 40.96 10.70
CA SER A 4 7.92 39.88 11.26
C SER A 4 7.11 38.70 11.82
N THR A 5 5.82 38.89 12.10
CA THR A 5 4.93 37.83 12.59
C THR A 5 4.25 37.08 11.46
N GLU A 6 3.83 37.78 10.39
CA GLU A 6 3.25 37.15 9.19
C GLU A 6 4.26 36.19 8.54
N ASN A 7 5.53 36.60 8.44
CA ASN A 7 6.61 35.75 7.92
C ASN A 7 6.87 34.46 8.72
N LEU A 8 6.61 34.47 10.04
CA LEU A 8 6.91 33.33 10.92
C LEU A 8 5.79 32.29 10.87
N ASP A 9 4.54 32.75 10.84
CA ASP A 9 3.37 31.89 10.64
C ASP A 9 3.39 31.25 9.24
N ASP A 10 3.77 32.01 8.21
CA ASP A 10 3.90 31.50 6.84
C ASP A 10 4.95 30.39 6.71
N LEU A 11 6.09 30.53 7.39
CA LEU A 11 7.15 29.53 7.42
C LEU A 11 6.78 28.27 8.21
N TRP A 12 6.01 28.42 9.30
CA TRP A 12 5.49 27.28 10.04
C TRP A 12 4.51 26.46 9.20
N GLU A 13 3.56 27.14 8.56
CA GLU A 13 2.60 26.50 7.67
C GLU A 13 3.28 25.81 6.48
N LEU A 14 4.35 26.42 5.93
CA LEU A 14 5.20 25.82 4.89
C LEU A 14 5.84 24.50 5.35
N SER A 15 6.41 24.50 6.56
CA SER A 15 7.06 23.31 7.12
C SER A 15 6.06 22.17 7.36
N GLU A 16 4.85 22.47 7.87
CA GLU A 16 3.80 21.47 8.04
C GLU A 16 3.31 20.92 6.69
N LEU A 17 3.18 21.78 5.67
CA LEU A 17 2.81 21.37 4.31
C LEU A 17 3.88 20.48 3.68
N GLU A 18 5.17 20.82 3.82
CA GLU A 18 6.29 19.99 3.37
C GLU A 18 6.30 18.64 4.06
N GLN A 19 6.08 18.58 5.37
CA GLN A 19 6.07 17.34 6.14
C GLN A 19 4.85 16.46 5.80
N ARG A 20 3.69 17.08 5.54
CA ARG A 20 2.50 16.39 5.03
C ARG A 20 2.72 15.84 3.62
N ILE A 21 3.32 16.61 2.72
CA ILE A 21 3.65 16.13 1.37
C ILE A 21 4.70 15.01 1.45
N ALA A 22 5.66 15.06 2.37
CA ALA A 22 6.66 14.00 2.54
C ALA A 22 6.06 12.68 3.05
N THR A 23 4.97 12.74 3.82
CA THR A 23 4.31 11.55 4.41
C THR A 23 3.14 11.04 3.58
N ARG A 24 2.37 11.93 2.96
CA ARG A 24 1.23 11.62 2.09
C ARG A 24 1.15 12.66 0.96
N PRO A 25 1.86 12.43 -0.16
CA PRO A 25 1.90 13.42 -1.23
C PRO A 25 0.57 13.44 -2.00
N THR A 26 -0.22 14.51 -1.85
CA THR A 26 -1.44 14.73 -2.64
C THR A 26 -1.23 15.84 -3.64
N ALA A 27 -1.89 15.77 -4.80
CA ALA A 27 -1.78 16.82 -5.80
C ALA A 27 -2.27 18.18 -5.30
N GLU A 28 -3.30 18.20 -4.46
CA GLU A 28 -3.84 19.44 -3.87
C GLU A 28 -2.85 20.07 -2.88
N ASP A 29 -2.19 19.27 -2.04
CA ASP A 29 -1.17 19.78 -1.12
C ASP A 29 0.07 20.26 -1.89
N MET A 30 0.50 19.55 -2.94
CA MET A 30 1.59 19.99 -3.82
C MET A 30 1.28 21.30 -4.54
N GLU A 31 0.06 21.51 -5.03
CA GLU A 31 -0.31 22.80 -5.65
C GLU A 31 -0.29 23.94 -4.63
N ARG A 32 -0.80 23.72 -3.41
CA ARG A 32 -0.71 24.73 -2.35
C ARG A 32 0.72 25.08 -1.98
N LEU A 33 1.61 24.09 -1.89
CA LEU A 33 3.03 24.35 -1.62
C LEU A 33 3.69 25.09 -2.79
N ALA A 34 3.30 24.79 -4.03
CA ALA A 34 3.82 25.48 -5.21
C ALA A 34 3.42 26.96 -5.21
N ASP A 35 2.16 27.26 -4.87
CA ASP A 35 1.67 28.63 -4.78
C ASP A 35 2.35 29.42 -3.65
N LYS A 36 2.68 28.77 -2.53
CA LYS A 36 3.50 29.39 -1.48
C LYS A 36 4.95 29.65 -1.93
N TYR A 37 5.57 28.73 -2.66
CA TYR A 37 6.91 28.96 -3.23
C TYR A 37 6.93 30.10 -4.25
N ASP A 38 5.89 30.22 -5.07
CA ASP A 38 5.72 31.32 -6.04
C ASP A 38 5.61 32.68 -5.33
N GLN A 39 4.86 32.74 -4.22
CA GLN A 39 4.75 33.95 -3.39
C GLN A 39 6.08 34.37 -2.74
N LEU A 40 6.97 33.41 -2.47
CA LEU A 40 8.30 33.65 -1.93
C LEU A 40 9.38 33.91 -3.00
N GLY A 41 9.00 33.90 -4.29
CA GLY A 41 9.90 34.10 -5.42
C GLY A 41 10.81 32.90 -5.72
N TRP A 42 10.40 31.70 -5.33
CA TRP A 42 11.09 30.44 -5.60
C TRP A 42 10.47 29.74 -6.82
N ASP A 43 10.47 30.47 -7.94
CA ASP A 43 9.73 30.11 -9.15
C ASP A 43 10.10 28.72 -9.70
N LYS A 44 11.38 28.33 -9.61
CA LYS A 44 11.87 27.02 -10.11
C LYS A 44 11.35 25.85 -9.27
N GLU A 45 11.25 26.04 -7.96
CA GLU A 45 10.76 25.07 -7.01
C GLU A 45 9.24 24.95 -7.14
N ALA A 46 8.54 26.08 -7.32
CA ALA A 46 7.12 26.12 -7.63
C ALA A 46 6.79 25.37 -8.94
N ASP A 47 7.55 25.61 -10.02
CA ASP A 47 7.33 24.95 -11.31
C ASP A 47 7.53 23.43 -11.24
N LYS A 48 8.60 22.97 -10.58
CA LYS A 48 8.83 21.53 -10.34
C LYS A 48 7.70 20.89 -9.55
N LEU A 49 7.15 21.63 -8.59
CA LEU A 49 6.08 21.13 -7.74
C LEU A 49 4.74 21.08 -8.49
N ARG A 50 4.46 22.06 -9.36
CA ARG A 50 3.32 22.05 -10.28
C ARG A 50 3.40 20.92 -11.29
N GLU A 51 4.59 20.64 -11.83
CA GLU A 51 4.82 19.49 -12.71
C GLU A 51 4.50 18.17 -11.97
N ARG A 52 5.02 18.00 -10.75
CA ARG A 52 4.69 16.84 -9.90
C ARG A 52 3.21 16.74 -9.54
N ALA A 53 2.55 17.86 -9.26
CA ALA A 53 1.13 17.88 -8.99
C ALA A 53 0.32 17.49 -10.24
N ALA A 54 0.71 17.97 -11.42
CA ALA A 54 0.10 17.61 -12.70
C ALA A 54 0.30 16.12 -13.01
N GLU A 55 1.49 15.56 -12.76
CA GLU A 55 1.74 14.11 -12.86
C GLU A 55 0.88 13.33 -11.88
N THR A 56 0.71 13.82 -10.65
CA THR A 56 -0.15 13.20 -9.63
C THR A 56 -1.63 13.30 -9.99
N LYS A 57 -2.08 14.37 -10.68
CA LYS A 57 -3.46 14.53 -11.17
C LYS A 57 -3.75 13.70 -12.42
N GLN A 58 -2.81 13.62 -13.35
CA GLN A 58 -2.94 12.78 -14.55
C GLN A 58 -2.83 11.29 -14.20
N ASN A 59 -2.20 10.99 -13.07
CA ASN A 59 -1.88 9.65 -12.67
C ASN A 59 -2.06 9.49 -11.14
N PRO A 60 -3.31 9.57 -10.63
CA PRO A 60 -3.61 9.48 -9.19
C PRO A 60 -3.22 8.13 -8.57
N HIS A 61 -2.82 7.16 -9.40
CA HIS A 61 -2.32 5.84 -9.01
C HIS A 61 -0.79 5.66 -9.17
N ASN A 62 -0.04 6.65 -9.62
CA ASN A 62 1.39 6.47 -9.93
C ASN A 62 2.32 6.61 -8.71
N GLN A 63 1.78 6.60 -7.50
CA GLN A 63 2.59 6.59 -6.28
C GLN A 63 3.24 5.24 -5.95
N GLU A 64 2.90 4.14 -6.63
CA GLU A 64 3.72 2.91 -6.68
C GLU A 64 3.00 1.85 -7.53
N SER A 65 3.03 1.99 -8.86
CA SER A 65 2.61 0.92 -9.76
C SER A 65 3.71 -0.13 -9.93
N VAL A 66 4.44 -0.48 -8.87
CA VAL A 66 5.29 -1.68 -8.91
C VAL A 66 4.34 -2.86 -8.81
N ARG A 67 3.87 -3.32 -9.97
CA ARG A 67 3.15 -4.58 -10.09
C ARG A 67 4.13 -5.68 -9.68
N LEU A 68 4.11 -6.08 -8.41
CA LEU A 68 4.96 -7.15 -7.91
C LEU A 68 4.43 -8.45 -8.51
N VAL A 69 5.23 -9.07 -9.36
CA VAL A 69 4.91 -10.35 -9.99
C VAL A 69 6.09 -11.28 -9.78
N GLY A 70 5.82 -12.52 -9.41
CA GLY A 70 6.86 -13.51 -9.21
C GLY A 70 6.31 -14.90 -8.99
N SER A 71 7.21 -15.83 -8.68
CA SER A 71 6.86 -17.16 -8.20
C SER A 71 6.78 -17.16 -6.67
N PHE A 72 5.94 -18.01 -6.10
CA PHE A 72 5.91 -18.26 -4.67
C PHE A 72 5.99 -19.77 -4.37
N THR A 73 6.53 -20.08 -3.20
CA THR A 73 6.31 -21.30 -2.42
C THR A 73 5.52 -20.90 -1.16
N PRO A 74 4.95 -21.83 -0.37
CA PRO A 74 4.22 -21.48 0.87
C PRO A 74 5.01 -20.54 1.80
N ILE A 75 6.30 -20.85 2.03
CA ILE A 75 7.18 -20.03 2.88
C ILE A 75 7.35 -18.62 2.28
N VAL A 76 7.62 -18.52 0.97
CA VAL A 76 7.77 -17.22 0.29
C VAL A 76 6.47 -16.41 0.34
N LEU A 77 5.32 -17.07 0.30
CA LEU A 77 4.02 -16.40 0.39
C LEU A 77 3.81 -15.79 1.78
N VAL A 78 4.15 -16.50 2.86
CA VAL A 78 4.09 -15.94 4.23
C VAL A 78 5.01 -14.71 4.35
N GLU A 79 6.24 -14.80 3.84
CA GLU A 79 7.17 -13.67 3.86
C GLU A 79 6.68 -12.50 3.00
N LEU A 80 6.07 -12.77 1.85
CA LEU A 80 5.46 -11.72 1.03
C LEU A 80 4.35 -10.99 1.80
N LEU A 81 3.46 -11.72 2.47
CA LEU A 81 2.41 -11.12 3.29
C LEU A 81 2.97 -10.30 4.45
N ARG A 82 4.06 -10.76 5.09
CA ARG A 82 4.79 -9.98 6.10
C ARG A 82 5.36 -8.69 5.54
N VAL A 83 5.98 -8.72 4.37
CA VAL A 83 6.49 -7.51 3.72
C VAL A 83 5.35 -6.54 3.42
N LEU A 84 4.23 -7.01 2.87
CA LEU A 84 3.06 -6.17 2.61
C LEU A 84 2.48 -5.55 3.90
N HIS A 85 2.49 -6.32 5.00
CA HIS A 85 2.09 -5.84 6.33
C HIS A 85 3.03 -4.75 6.86
N LEU A 86 4.34 -5.02 6.90
CA LEU A 86 5.35 -4.09 7.42
C LEU A 86 5.48 -2.81 6.60
N THR A 87 5.17 -2.88 5.30
CA THR A 87 5.24 -1.73 4.39
C THR A 87 3.91 -1.00 4.22
N GLY A 88 2.86 -1.39 4.97
CA GLY A 88 1.56 -0.70 4.95
C GLY A 88 0.88 -0.73 3.58
N LYS A 89 1.12 -1.76 2.76
CA LYS A 89 0.61 -1.79 1.38
C LYS A 89 -0.90 -2.01 1.35
N THR A 90 -1.54 -1.37 0.38
CA THR A 90 -2.97 -1.54 0.10
C THR A 90 -3.15 -2.10 -1.31
N GLY A 91 -3.92 -3.16 -1.45
CA GLY A 91 -4.15 -3.81 -2.74
C GLY A 91 -4.61 -5.27 -2.62
N GLU A 92 -4.60 -5.96 -3.75
CA GLU A 92 -5.01 -7.36 -3.85
C GLU A 92 -3.82 -8.22 -4.33
N LEU A 93 -3.50 -9.26 -3.58
CA LEU A 93 -2.54 -10.28 -3.95
C LEU A 93 -3.26 -11.45 -4.60
N LEU A 94 -3.11 -11.58 -5.91
CA LEU A 94 -3.63 -12.69 -6.70
C LEU A 94 -2.62 -13.83 -6.77
N LEU A 95 -3.10 -15.05 -6.63
CA LEU A 95 -2.30 -16.27 -6.60
C LEU A 95 -2.86 -17.29 -7.58
N GLU A 96 -1.98 -17.89 -8.36
CA GLU A 96 -2.31 -18.93 -9.32
C GLU A 96 -1.29 -20.07 -9.19
N SER A 97 -1.75 -21.27 -8.82
CA SER A 97 -0.90 -22.45 -8.77
C SER A 97 -0.89 -23.20 -10.10
N ALA A 98 0.17 -23.99 -10.32
CA ALA A 98 0.34 -24.80 -11.53
C ALA A 98 -0.77 -25.85 -11.73
N ASN A 99 -1.49 -26.21 -10.67
CA ASN A 99 -2.64 -27.12 -10.73
C ASN A 99 -3.97 -26.42 -11.06
N GLY A 100 -3.95 -25.10 -11.33
CA GLY A 100 -5.13 -24.32 -11.67
C GLY A 100 -5.89 -23.75 -10.46
N MET A 101 -5.44 -24.00 -9.24
CA MET A 101 -6.02 -23.35 -8.06
C MET A 101 -5.73 -21.84 -8.09
N THR A 102 -6.75 -21.05 -7.83
CA THR A 102 -6.65 -19.58 -7.74
C THR A 102 -7.09 -19.11 -6.37
N ALA A 103 -6.38 -18.10 -5.86
CA ALA A 103 -6.67 -17.45 -4.61
C ALA A 103 -6.39 -15.94 -4.67
N ALA A 104 -7.01 -15.19 -3.78
CA ALA A 104 -6.82 -13.76 -3.62
C ALA A 104 -6.70 -13.40 -2.14
N VAL A 105 -5.80 -12.49 -1.80
CA VAL A 105 -5.69 -11.91 -0.45
C VAL A 105 -5.77 -10.40 -0.58
N THR A 106 -6.73 -9.80 0.12
CA THR A 106 -6.89 -8.34 0.13
C THR A 106 -6.16 -7.76 1.33
N VAL A 107 -5.39 -6.70 1.09
CA VAL A 107 -4.60 -5.99 2.09
C VAL A 107 -5.00 -4.51 2.08
N SER A 108 -5.22 -3.93 3.26
CA SER A 108 -5.52 -2.51 3.46
C SER A 108 -4.62 -1.94 4.54
N ASP A 109 -3.78 -0.97 4.19
CA ASP A 109 -2.80 -0.36 5.09
C ASP A 109 -1.95 -1.41 5.84
N GLY A 110 -1.52 -2.45 5.12
CA GLY A 110 -0.79 -3.58 5.68
C GLY A 110 -1.63 -4.59 6.48
N VAL A 111 -2.91 -4.33 6.72
CA VAL A 111 -3.83 -5.27 7.39
C VAL A 111 -4.41 -6.23 6.37
N LEU A 112 -4.35 -7.53 6.65
CA LEU A 112 -5.04 -8.55 5.86
C LEU A 112 -6.53 -8.46 6.17
N VAL A 113 -7.33 -8.05 5.18
CA VAL A 113 -8.77 -7.79 5.37
C VAL A 113 -9.65 -8.91 4.86
N ASP A 114 -9.23 -9.62 3.80
CA ASP A 114 -9.99 -10.72 3.19
C ASP A 114 -9.03 -11.74 2.56
N ALA A 115 -9.48 -12.99 2.47
CA ALA A 115 -8.81 -14.05 1.71
C ALA A 115 -9.86 -14.94 1.03
N GLN A 116 -9.58 -15.35 -0.19
CA GLN A 116 -10.49 -16.15 -1.01
C GLN A 116 -9.71 -17.20 -1.78
N ALA A 117 -10.33 -18.35 -1.99
CA ALA A 117 -9.79 -19.42 -2.82
C ALA A 117 -10.93 -20.17 -3.51
N ALA A 118 -10.74 -20.56 -4.77
CA ALA A 118 -11.79 -21.15 -5.60
C ALA A 118 -12.34 -22.49 -5.07
N ASP A 119 -11.52 -23.25 -4.33
CA ASP A 119 -11.84 -24.60 -3.84
C ASP A 119 -11.82 -24.70 -2.30
N GLU A 120 -12.30 -23.67 -1.61
CA GLU A 120 -12.28 -23.61 -0.14
C GLU A 120 -13.00 -24.81 0.50
N PRO A 121 -12.30 -25.68 1.26
CA PRO A 121 -12.93 -26.80 1.93
C PRO A 121 -13.78 -26.31 3.11
N PRO A 122 -14.94 -26.93 3.36
CA PRO A 122 -15.82 -26.51 4.45
C PRO A 122 -15.12 -26.62 5.80
N GLY A 123 -15.17 -25.53 6.58
CA GLY A 123 -14.60 -25.47 7.94
C GLY A 123 -13.11 -25.10 8.00
N MET A 124 -12.45 -24.88 6.86
CA MET A 124 -11.09 -24.33 6.82
C MET A 124 -11.15 -22.83 6.49
N PRO A 125 -10.49 -21.95 7.27
CA PRO A 125 -10.41 -20.54 6.92
C PRO A 125 -9.70 -20.32 5.58
N ALA A 126 -10.28 -19.50 4.69
CA ALA A 126 -9.74 -19.19 3.37
C ALA A 126 -8.23 -18.89 3.37
N LEU A 127 -7.75 -18.02 4.26
CA LEU A 127 -6.32 -17.68 4.35
C LEU A 127 -5.43 -18.91 4.62
N ARG A 128 -5.87 -19.83 5.50
CA ARG A 128 -5.14 -21.09 5.74
C ARG A 128 -5.15 -21.95 4.48
N HIS A 129 -6.27 -22.03 3.78
CA HIS A 129 -6.34 -22.77 2.52
C HIS A 129 -5.41 -22.20 1.44
N VAL A 130 -5.33 -20.88 1.31
CA VAL A 130 -4.37 -20.19 0.42
C VAL A 130 -2.93 -20.63 0.69
N LEU A 131 -2.55 -20.78 1.96
CA LEU A 131 -1.19 -21.16 2.35
C LEU A 131 -0.87 -22.64 2.11
N THR A 132 -1.89 -23.49 1.92
CA THR A 132 -1.69 -24.90 1.51
C THR A 132 -1.41 -25.06 0.02
N MET A 133 -1.48 -23.99 -0.78
CA MET A 133 -1.17 -24.07 -2.21
C MET A 133 0.29 -24.49 -2.40
N PRO A 134 0.59 -25.49 -3.27
CA PRO A 134 1.94 -26.08 -3.41
C PRO A 134 2.99 -25.14 -4.04
N GLY A 135 2.66 -23.86 -4.23
CA GLY A 135 3.44 -22.88 -4.97
C GLY A 135 2.81 -22.53 -6.31
N GLY A 136 3.29 -21.44 -6.90
CA GLY A 136 2.68 -20.88 -8.09
C GLY A 136 3.25 -19.53 -8.46
N ARG A 137 2.42 -18.71 -9.09
CA ARG A 137 2.71 -17.31 -9.40
C ARG A 137 1.83 -16.39 -8.58
N TYR A 138 2.40 -15.27 -8.19
CA TYR A 138 1.68 -14.21 -7.52
C TYR A 138 1.71 -12.93 -8.36
N GLN A 139 0.69 -12.11 -8.15
CA GLN A 139 0.60 -10.76 -8.67
C GLN A 139 -0.04 -9.85 -7.65
N PHE A 140 0.66 -8.80 -7.24
CA PHE A 140 0.09 -7.76 -6.39
C PHE A 140 -0.44 -6.60 -7.24
N LEU A 141 -1.70 -6.27 -7.04
CA LEU A 141 -2.40 -5.15 -7.66
C LEU A 141 -2.61 -4.04 -6.61
N PRO A 142 -1.79 -2.99 -6.61
CA PRO A 142 -1.93 -1.91 -5.63
C PRO A 142 -3.25 -1.15 -5.84
N GLY A 143 -3.86 -0.73 -4.73
CA GLY A 143 -5.02 0.17 -4.68
C GLY A 143 -6.37 -0.39 -5.15
N THR A 144 -6.42 -1.43 -5.98
CA THR A 144 -7.68 -2.03 -6.43
C THR A 144 -8.11 -3.08 -5.41
N MET A 145 -9.00 -2.71 -4.49
CA MET A 145 -9.63 -3.67 -3.58
C MET A 145 -10.91 -4.19 -4.23
N ARG A 146 -10.97 -5.49 -4.53
CA ARG A 146 -12.27 -6.15 -4.74
C ARG A 146 -13.06 -6.08 -3.43
N ALA A 147 -14.38 -5.97 -3.52
CA ALA A 147 -15.24 -5.93 -2.34
C ALA A 147 -14.87 -7.07 -1.39
N ALA A 148 -14.46 -6.75 -0.16
CA ALA A 148 -14.12 -7.75 0.85
C ALA A 148 -15.41 -8.51 1.22
N PHE A 149 -15.40 -9.83 1.08
CA PHE A 149 -16.58 -10.65 1.37
C PHE A 149 -16.57 -11.23 2.78
N GLN A 150 -15.38 -11.39 3.39
CA GLN A 150 -15.23 -11.78 4.78
C GLN A 150 -14.14 -10.95 5.47
N SER A 151 -14.44 -10.42 6.66
CA SER A 151 -13.42 -9.77 7.48
C SER A 151 -12.57 -10.82 8.16
N LEU A 152 -11.27 -10.86 7.85
CA LEU A 152 -10.29 -11.60 8.64
C LEU A 152 -10.22 -11.05 10.08
N PRO A 153 -9.76 -11.84 11.07
CA PRO A 153 -9.56 -11.37 12.44
C PRO A 153 -8.69 -10.11 12.49
N ALA A 154 -9.03 -9.18 13.38
CA ALA A 154 -8.47 -7.82 13.42
C ALA A 154 -6.94 -7.73 13.63
N ASP A 155 -6.28 -8.82 14.02
CA ASP A 155 -4.84 -8.85 14.31
C ASP A 155 -4.06 -9.65 13.25
N SER A 156 -3.73 -8.98 12.15
CA SER A 156 -2.91 -9.55 11.09
C SER A 156 -1.50 -9.90 11.55
N ALA A 157 -0.95 -9.22 12.55
CA ALA A 157 0.39 -9.47 13.06
C ALA A 157 0.44 -10.80 13.82
N ALA A 158 -0.54 -11.04 14.70
CA ALA A 158 -0.67 -12.31 15.42
C ALA A 158 -0.89 -13.49 14.46
N LEU A 159 -1.72 -13.31 13.42
CA LEU A 159 -1.95 -14.31 12.39
C LEU A 159 -0.67 -14.65 11.61
N LEU A 160 0.06 -13.64 11.14
CA LEU A 160 1.30 -13.85 10.40
C LEU A 160 2.39 -14.49 11.28
N MET A 161 2.44 -14.15 12.57
CA MET A 161 3.36 -14.80 13.51
C MET A 161 3.04 -16.28 13.68
N GLN A 162 1.77 -16.63 13.95
CA GLN A 162 1.32 -18.02 14.06
C GLN A 162 1.61 -18.84 12.80
N LEU A 163 1.31 -18.27 11.62
CA LEU A 163 1.54 -18.95 10.35
C LEU A 163 3.03 -19.21 10.11
N SER A 164 3.89 -18.32 10.55
CA SER A 164 5.33 -18.49 10.33
C SER A 164 5.94 -19.56 11.23
N GLU A 165 5.39 -19.76 12.43
CA GLU A 165 5.79 -20.87 13.31
C GLU A 165 5.38 -22.22 12.69
N GLU A 166 4.17 -22.31 12.12
CA GLU A 166 3.66 -23.53 11.46
C GLU A 166 4.54 -23.97 10.26
N PHE A 167 5.19 -23.04 9.55
CA PHE A 167 6.03 -23.34 8.37
C PHE A 167 7.54 -23.46 8.68
N VAL A 168 7.97 -23.28 9.93
CA VAL A 168 9.38 -23.44 10.36
C VAL A 168 9.64 -24.85 10.96
N GLU A 169 8.59 -25.60 11.29
CA GLU A 169 8.69 -26.94 11.90
C GLU A 169 8.63 -28.13 10.90
N GLU A 170 8.54 -27.89 9.58
CA GLU A 170 8.64 -28.93 8.52
C GLU A 170 10.03 -28.98 7.85
#